data_AF-A0A2V8MG45-F1
#
_entry.id   AF-A0A2V8MG45-F1
#
_cell.length_a   1.000
_cell.length_b   1.000
_cell.length_c   1.000
_cell.angle_alpha   90.00
_cell.angle_beta   90.00
_cell.angle_gamma   90.00
#
_symmetry.space_group_name_H-M   'P 1'
#
loop_
_entity.id
_entity.type
_entity.pdbx_description
1 polymer ?
#
loop_
_entity_poly.entity_id
_entity_poly.type
_entity_poly.pdbx_seq_one_letter_code
_entity_poly.pdbx_strand_id
1 'polypeptide(L)'
;MRTIFHYCQKCCAANPLGQEFCLRCGTKLMIVVEPPSSRVDTAETTPREEHVLEQLTILENTLARLAERLEQGLKLLLRQSETTYANHALVKSLIEILSECGLVDHERLETMWRAECADSDNSEKSAPDPQLPQGTARKVTRGG
;
A
#
# COMPACT_ATOMS: atom_id res chain seq x y z
N MET A 1 -2.48 43.22 2.06
CA MET A 1 -2.31 43.22 0.59
C MET A 1 -1.66 41.89 0.20
N ARG A 2 -2.29 41.10 -0.70
CA ARG A 2 -1.69 39.84 -1.17
C ARG A 2 -0.64 40.17 -2.24
N THR A 3 0.63 39.89 -1.97
CA THR A 3 1.69 39.98 -2.97
C THR A 3 1.52 38.84 -3.97
N ILE A 4 1.19 39.18 -5.21
CA ILE A 4 1.06 38.23 -6.32
C ILE A 4 2.45 38.04 -6.94
N PHE A 5 2.83 36.82 -7.28
CA PHE A 5 4.12 36.47 -7.88
C PHE A 5 3.94 35.74 -9.21
N HIS A 6 4.87 35.93 -10.15
CA HIS A 6 4.97 35.14 -11.38
C HIS A 6 6.03 34.05 -11.24
N TYR A 7 5.67 32.80 -11.50
CA TYR A 7 6.61 31.68 -11.45
C TYR A 7 7.24 31.43 -12.81
N CYS A 8 8.56 31.23 -12.82
CA CYS A 8 9.28 30.90 -14.05
C CYS A 8 8.92 29.51 -14.58
N GLN A 9 8.55 29.39 -15.85
CA GLN A 9 8.20 28.12 -16.49
C GLN A 9 9.39 27.13 -16.58
N LYS A 10 10.63 27.63 -16.49
CA LYS A 10 11.84 26.81 -16.63
C LYS A 10 12.43 26.34 -15.30
N CYS A 11 12.45 27.20 -14.27
CA CYS A 11 13.10 26.88 -12.99
C CYS A 11 12.20 27.03 -11.76
N CYS A 12 10.92 27.36 -11.95
CA CYS A 12 9.90 27.55 -10.91
C CYS A 12 10.25 28.59 -9.83
N ALA A 13 11.26 29.45 -10.05
CA ALA A 13 11.54 30.56 -9.14
C ALA A 13 10.37 31.55 -9.12
N ALA A 14 10.02 32.03 -7.93
CA ALA A 14 9.07 33.12 -7.76
C ALA A 14 9.73 34.44 -8.16
N ASN A 15 9.10 35.19 -9.07
CA ASN A 15 9.55 36.50 -9.52
C ASN A 15 8.46 37.54 -9.21
N PRO A 16 8.82 38.77 -8.83
CA PRO A 16 7.86 39.84 -8.64
C PRO A 16 7.20 40.25 -9.97
N LEU A 17 5.99 40.82 -9.89
CA LEU A 17 5.28 41.35 -11.07
C LEU A 17 6.10 42.47 -11.74
N GLY A 18 6.12 42.50 -13.07
CA GLY A 18 6.83 43.53 -13.86
C GLY A 18 8.25 43.16 -14.30
N GLN A 19 8.74 41.96 -13.94
CA GLN A 19 10.00 41.45 -14.47
C GLN A 19 9.78 40.73 -15.81
N GLU A 20 10.57 41.07 -16.82
CA GLU A 20 10.51 40.41 -18.14
C GLU A 20 11.30 39.10 -18.18
N PHE A 21 12.30 38.93 -17.30
CA PHE A 21 13.17 37.78 -17.25
C PHE A 21 13.24 37.19 -15.84
N CYS A 22 13.41 35.88 -15.75
CA CYS A 22 13.58 35.22 -14.47
C CYS A 22 14.94 35.60 -13.85
N LEU A 23 14.91 36.05 -12.60
CA LEU A 23 16.12 36.43 -11.85
C LEU A 23 17.08 35.25 -11.61
N ARG A 24 16.59 34.02 -11.67
CA ARG A 24 17.39 32.81 -11.41
C ARG A 24 18.02 32.20 -12.66
N CYS A 25 17.28 32.16 -13.78
CA CYS A 25 17.71 31.43 -14.98
C CYS A 25 17.69 32.26 -16.27
N GLY A 26 17.37 33.55 -16.20
CA GLY A 26 17.36 34.47 -17.35
C GLY A 26 16.32 34.17 -18.43
N THR A 27 15.41 33.21 -18.19
CA THR A 27 14.35 32.87 -19.15
C THR A 27 13.27 33.95 -19.16
N LYS A 28 12.82 34.36 -20.36
CA LYS A 28 11.74 35.36 -20.51
C LYS A 28 10.46 34.87 -19.83
N LEU A 29 9.91 35.68 -18.93
CA LEU A 29 8.67 35.42 -18.22
C LEU A 29 7.51 35.80 -19.12
N MET A 30 6.81 34.81 -19.66
CA MET A 30 5.59 35.03 -20.42
C MET A 30 4.40 34.99 -19.47
N ILE A 31 3.63 36.09 -19.41
CA ILE A 31 2.31 36.07 -18.78
C ILE A 31 1.37 35.44 -19.81
N VAL A 32 0.94 34.20 -19.56
CA VAL A 32 -0.13 33.60 -20.35
C VAL A 32 -1.42 34.27 -19.92
N VAL A 33 -1.82 35.32 -20.65
CA VAL A 33 -3.15 35.90 -20.53
C VAL A 33 -4.05 35.13 -21.48
N GLU A 34 -5.02 34.42 -20.93
CA GLU A 34 -6.05 33.77 -21.73
C GLU A 34 -6.87 34.86 -22.45
N PRO A 35 -6.96 34.85 -23.80
CA PRO A 35 -7.78 35.81 -24.51
C PRO A 35 -9.25 35.57 -24.18
N PRO A 36 -10.10 36.62 -24.04
CA PRO A 36 -11.50 36.46 -23.65
C PRO A 36 -12.32 35.59 -24.63
N SER A 37 -11.81 35.30 -25.82
CA SER A 37 -12.38 34.37 -26.80
C SER A 37 -12.20 32.89 -26.46
N SER A 38 -11.34 32.52 -25.50
CA SER A 38 -11.20 31.13 -25.01
C SER A 38 -12.26 30.74 -23.98
N ARG A 39 -13.12 31.68 -23.57
CA ARG A 39 -14.21 31.45 -22.60
C ARG A 39 -15.45 30.77 -23.21
N VAL A 40 -15.35 30.28 -24.43
CA VAL A 40 -16.41 29.44 -25.01
C VAL A 40 -16.19 28.04 -24.44
N ASP A 41 -17.13 27.57 -23.63
CA ASP A 41 -17.18 26.24 -23.00
C ASP A 41 -17.32 25.10 -24.04
N THR A 42 -16.38 24.99 -24.97
CA THR A 42 -16.04 23.71 -25.57
C THR A 42 -15.01 23.09 -24.63
N ALA A 43 -15.44 22.07 -23.89
CA ALA A 43 -14.58 21.24 -23.06
C ALA A 43 -13.57 20.47 -23.94
N GLU A 44 -12.65 21.18 -24.57
CA GLU A 44 -11.42 20.60 -25.08
C GLU A 44 -10.57 20.32 -23.84
N THR A 45 -10.69 19.10 -23.32
CA THR A 45 -9.77 18.61 -22.30
C THR A 45 -8.36 18.82 -22.82
N THR A 46 -7.54 19.55 -22.07
CA THR A 46 -6.13 19.65 -22.44
C THR A 46 -5.55 18.22 -22.48
N PRO A 47 -4.56 17.91 -23.33
CA PRO A 47 -3.98 16.55 -23.40
C PRO A 47 -3.45 16.06 -22.04
N ARG A 48 -3.19 16.99 -21.11
CA ARG A 48 -2.86 16.70 -19.72
C ARG A 48 -4.07 16.19 -18.91
N GLU A 49 -5.25 16.77 -19.10
CA GLU A 49 -6.48 16.34 -18.44
C GLU A 49 -6.93 14.97 -18.95
N GLU A 50 -6.79 14.71 -20.26
CA GLU A 50 -7.06 13.39 -20.84
C GLU A 50 -6.18 12.30 -20.23
N HIS A 51 -4.88 12.55 -20.08
CA HIS A 51 -3.97 11.60 -19.45
C HIS A 51 -4.34 11.37 -17.97
N VAL A 52 -4.74 12.41 -17.23
CA VAL A 52 -5.18 12.24 -15.83
C VAL A 52 -6.46 11.40 -15.76
N LEU A 53 -7.42 11.61 -16.66
CA LEU A 53 -8.66 10.82 -16.72
C LEU A 53 -8.40 9.37 -17.08
N GLU A 54 -7.49 9.09 -18.02
CA GLU A 54 -7.08 7.73 -18.36
C GLU A 54 -6.46 7.02 -17.16
N GLN A 55 -5.52 7.69 -16.47
CA GLN A 55 -4.89 7.13 -15.26
C GLN A 55 -5.91 6.93 -14.13
N LEU A 56 -6.84 7.86 -13.94
CA LEU A 56 -7.94 7.73 -12.98
C LEU A 56 -8.79 6.50 -13.30
N THR A 57 -9.16 6.33 -14.57
CA THR A 57 -9.97 5.20 -15.04
C THR A 57 -9.25 3.87 -14.84
N ILE A 58 -7.93 3.82 -15.06
CA ILE A 58 -7.11 2.63 -14.77
C ILE A 58 -7.15 2.33 -13.27
N LEU A 59 -6.93 3.35 -12.42
CA LEU A 59 -6.94 3.19 -10.98
C LEU A 59 -8.31 2.71 -10.47
N GLU A 60 -9.41 3.32 -10.93
CA GLU A 60 -10.78 2.91 -10.60
C GLU A 60 -11.03 1.44 -10.94
N ASN A 61 -10.63 1.01 -12.14
CA ASN A 61 -10.76 -0.38 -12.55
C ASN A 61 -9.90 -1.33 -11.70
N THR A 62 -8.69 -0.93 -11.30
CA THR A 62 -7.86 -1.74 -10.41
C THR A 62 -8.47 -1.85 -9.01
N LEU A 63 -9.02 -0.75 -8.47
CA LEU A 63 -9.69 -0.74 -7.18
C LEU A 63 -10.93 -1.62 -7.19
N ALA A 64 -11.75 -1.57 -8.25
CA ALA A 64 -12.90 -2.44 -8.41
C ALA A 64 -12.51 -3.93 -8.39
N ARG A 65 -11.45 -4.31 -9.13
CA ARG A 65 -10.92 -5.68 -9.12
C ARG A 65 -10.35 -6.11 -7.78
N LEU A 66 -9.68 -5.20 -7.06
CA LEU A 66 -9.16 -5.49 -5.71
C LEU A 66 -10.30 -5.71 -4.73
N ALA A 67 -11.36 -4.89 -4.78
CA ALA A 67 -12.53 -5.05 -3.95
C ALA A 67 -13.20 -6.42 -4.17
N GLU A 68 -13.36 -6.83 -5.42
CA GLU A 68 -13.94 -8.14 -5.75
C GLU A 68 -13.08 -9.31 -5.23
N ARG A 69 -11.75 -9.22 -5.35
CA ARG A 69 -10.83 -10.23 -4.81
C ARG A 69 -10.87 -10.30 -3.29
N LEU A 70 -10.98 -9.15 -2.62
CA LEU A 70 -11.12 -9.10 -1.16
C LEU A 70 -12.44 -9.72 -0.71
N GLU A 71 -13.54 -9.46 -1.41
CA GLU A 71 -14.83 -10.08 -1.13
C GLU A 71 -14.78 -11.60 -1.30
N GLN A 72 -14.16 -12.09 -2.37
CA GLN A 72 -13.94 -13.52 -2.60
C GLN A 72 -13.05 -14.13 -1.50
N GLY A 73 -11.96 -13.46 -1.14
CA GLY A 73 -11.07 -13.88 -0.06
C GLY A 73 -11.78 -13.98 1.29
N LEU A 74 -12.64 -13.01 1.61
CA LEU A 74 -13.42 -13.02 2.85
C LEU A 74 -14.42 -14.17 2.87
N LYS A 75 -15.10 -14.46 1.75
CA LYS A 75 -16.00 -15.62 1.63
C LYS A 75 -15.27 -16.95 1.87
N LEU A 76 -14.03 -17.07 1.37
CA LEU A 76 -13.21 -18.26 1.60
C LEU A 76 -12.76 -18.37 3.05
N LEU A 77 -12.33 -17.27 3.68
CA LEU A 77 -11.95 -17.25 5.09
C LEU A 77 -13.13 -17.61 6.00
N LEU A 78 -14.33 -17.12 5.70
CA LEU A 78 -15.53 -17.47 6.44
C LEU A 78 -15.81 -18.98 6.35
N ARG A 79 -15.82 -19.55 5.15
CA ARG A 79 -16.00 -21.01 4.96
C ARG A 79 -14.92 -21.82 5.67
N GLN A 80 -13.68 -21.35 5.65
CA GLN A 80 -12.58 -22.01 6.36
C GLN A 80 -12.80 -21.95 7.87
N SER A 81 -13.28 -20.83 8.41
CA SER A 81 -13.60 -20.71 9.83
C SER A 81 -14.72 -21.67 10.26
N GLU A 82 -15.77 -21.81 9.45
CA GLU A 82 -16.86 -22.75 9.70
C GLU A 82 -16.35 -24.21 9.65
N THR A 83 -15.50 -24.52 8.65
CA THR A 83 -14.92 -25.86 8.49
C THR A 83 -13.99 -26.21 9.63
N THR A 84 -13.13 -25.28 10.06
CA THR A 84 -12.22 -25.50 11.20
C THR A 84 -13.00 -25.66 12.51
N TYR A 85 -14.05 -24.87 12.72
CA TYR A 85 -14.95 -25.03 13.86
C TYR A 85 -15.63 -26.41 13.86
N ALA A 86 -16.18 -26.83 12.71
CA ALA A 86 -16.79 -28.16 12.58
C ALA A 86 -15.77 -29.28 12.84
N ASN A 87 -14.56 -29.17 12.28
CA ASN A 87 -13.49 -30.15 12.52
C ASN A 87 -13.11 -30.22 14.00
N HIS A 88 -12.96 -29.08 14.68
CA HIS A 88 -12.66 -29.05 16.11
C HIS A 88 -13.80 -29.68 16.93
N ALA A 89 -15.06 -29.39 16.58
CA ALA A 89 -16.21 -30.01 17.24
C ALA A 89 -16.25 -31.53 17.05
N LEU A 90 -15.96 -32.01 15.83
CA LEU A 90 -15.88 -33.44 15.53
C LEU A 90 -14.75 -34.12 16.31
N VAL A 91 -13.55 -33.55 16.30
CA VAL A 91 -12.41 -34.06 17.07
C VAL A 91 -12.74 -34.11 18.56
N LYS A 92 -13.37 -33.07 19.11
CA LYS A 92 -13.81 -33.05 20.51
C LYS A 92 -14.80 -34.18 20.80
N SER A 93 -15.84 -34.34 19.98
CA SER A 93 -16.83 -35.42 20.15
C SER A 93 -16.19 -36.81 20.05
N LEU A 94 -15.20 -36.99 19.17
CA LEU A 94 -14.46 -38.24 19.05
C LEU A 94 -13.64 -38.53 20.31
N ILE A 95 -12.95 -37.53 20.85
CA ILE A 95 -12.20 -37.65 22.11
C ILE A 95 -13.15 -38.00 23.26
N GLU A 96 -14.31 -37.37 23.34
CA GLU A 96 -15.34 -37.66 24.35
C GLU A 96 -15.77 -39.14 24.27
N ILE A 97 -16.16 -39.63 23.09
CA ILE A 97 -16.55 -41.04 22.89
C ILE A 97 -15.42 -42.01 23.24
N LEU A 98 -14.19 -41.72 22.81
CA LEU A 98 -13.03 -42.57 23.10
C LEU A 98 -12.68 -42.57 24.61
N SER A 99 -12.94 -41.45 25.30
CA SER A 99 -12.79 -41.36 26.75
C SER A 99 -13.87 -42.12 27.51
N GLU A 100 -15.12 -42.11 27.03
CA GLU A 100 -16.22 -42.90 27.59
C GLU A 100 -15.98 -44.41 27.44
N CYS A 101 -15.36 -44.83 26.33
CA CYS A 101 -14.91 -46.22 26.14
C CYS A 101 -13.66 -46.57 26.98
N GLY A 102 -13.06 -45.62 27.70
CA GLY A 102 -11.85 -45.81 28.50
C GLY A 102 -10.57 -46.05 27.69
N LEU A 103 -10.61 -45.81 26.38
CA LEU A 103 -9.48 -46.02 25.47
C LEU A 103 -8.48 -44.84 25.50
N VAL A 104 -8.97 -43.64 25.84
CA VAL A 104 -8.19 -42.41 25.87
C VAL A 104 -8.44 -41.69 27.19
N ASP A 105 -7.37 -41.36 27.89
CA ASP A 105 -7.43 -40.46 29.05
C ASP A 105 -7.34 -39.01 28.58
N HIS A 106 -8.42 -38.26 28.75
CA HIS A 106 -8.55 -36.89 28.28
C HIS A 106 -7.50 -35.96 28.90
N GLU A 107 -7.22 -36.08 30.20
CA GLU A 107 -6.27 -35.20 30.90
C GLU A 107 -4.83 -35.46 30.43
N ARG A 108 -4.47 -36.73 30.21
CA ARG A 108 -3.16 -37.09 29.69
C ARG A 108 -2.97 -36.61 28.25
N LEU A 109 -4.02 -36.69 27.43
CA LEU A 109 -3.95 -36.19 26.05
C LEU A 109 -3.81 -34.66 26.03
N GLU A 110 -4.56 -33.93 26.86
CA GLU A 110 -4.45 -32.47 26.95
C GLU A 110 -3.06 -32.02 27.41
N THR A 111 -2.46 -32.71 28.38
CA THR A 111 -1.12 -32.37 28.87
C THR A 111 -0.05 -32.62 27.82
N MET A 112 -0.14 -33.73 27.07
CA MET A 112 0.74 -33.99 25.92
C MET A 112 0.58 -32.94 24.82
N TRP A 113 -0.66 -32.57 24.48
CA TRP A 113 -0.93 -31.55 23.47
C TRP A 113 -0.37 -30.17 23.86
N ARG A 114 -0.59 -29.74 25.11
CA ARG A 114 -0.04 -28.48 25.62
C ARG A 114 1.48 -28.44 25.60
N ALA A 115 2.14 -29.56 25.90
CA ALA A 115 3.59 -29.67 25.81
C ALA A 115 4.08 -29.52 24.36
N GLU A 116 3.44 -30.20 23.41
CA GLU A 116 3.77 -30.11 21.98
C GLU A 116 3.57 -28.69 21.41
N CYS A 117 2.47 -28.01 21.79
CA CYS A 117 2.25 -26.62 21.39
C CYS A 117 3.34 -25.67 21.94
N ALA A 118 3.79 -25.88 23.17
CA ALA A 118 4.85 -25.08 23.78
C ALA A 118 6.22 -25.28 23.09
N ASP A 119 6.53 -26.50 22.65
CA ASP A 119 7.75 -26.79 21.88
C ASP A 119 7.69 -26.19 20.47
N SER A 120 6.52 -26.20 19.84
CA SER A 120 6.29 -25.58 18.53
C SER A 120 6.53 -24.06 18.57
N ASP A 121 6.00 -23.36 19.57
CA ASP A 121 6.16 -21.91 19.77
C ASP A 121 7.62 -21.49 20.05
N ASN A 122 8.43 -22.38 20.65
CA ASN A 122 9.85 -22.13 20.89
C ASN A 122 10.70 -22.33 19.63
N SER A 123 10.27 -23.18 18.70
CA SER A 123 10.99 -23.41 17.44
C SER A 123 10.94 -22.17 16.51
N GLU A 124 9.82 -21.44 16.47
CA GLU A 124 9.65 -20.25 15.63
C GLU A 124 10.45 -19.01 16.10
N LYS A 125 10.76 -18.90 17.40
CA LYS A 125 11.53 -17.77 17.96
C LYS A 125 13.04 -17.86 17.70
N SER A 126 13.52 -18.95 17.09
CA SER A 126 14.95 -19.20 16.86
C SER A 126 15.45 -18.82 15.45
N ALA A 127 14.60 -18.27 14.59
CA ALA A 127 15.03 -17.76 13.28
C ALA A 127 15.84 -16.45 13.44
N PRO A 128 17.12 -16.37 13.01
CA PRO A 128 17.88 -15.13 13.06
C PRO A 128 17.35 -14.13 12.04
N ASP A 129 17.12 -12.89 12.50
CA ASP A 129 16.76 -11.74 11.67
C ASP A 129 17.69 -11.62 10.43
N PRO A 130 17.16 -11.43 9.21
CA PRO A 130 17.97 -11.10 8.05
C PRO A 130 18.54 -9.68 8.24
N GLN A 131 19.82 -9.58 8.58
CA GLN A 131 20.54 -8.32 8.66
C GLN A 131 20.43 -7.55 7.32
N LEU A 132 19.84 -6.36 7.37
CA LEU A 132 19.86 -5.40 6.26
C LEU A 132 21.31 -5.06 5.87
N PRO A 133 21.64 -5.00 4.57
CA PRO A 133 22.99 -4.65 4.12
C PRO A 133 23.31 -3.17 4.40
N GLN A 134 24.38 -2.95 5.14
CA GLN A 134 24.94 -1.63 5.44
C GLN A 134 25.44 -0.95 4.17
N GLY A 135 24.93 0.24 3.88
CA GLY A 135 25.35 1.06 2.75
C GLY A 135 26.81 1.50 2.87
N THR A 136 27.64 1.07 1.92
CA THR A 136 29.01 1.56 1.79
C THR A 136 29.02 3.00 1.25
N ALA A 137 29.33 3.97 2.11
CA ALA A 137 29.69 5.33 1.72
C ALA A 137 31.03 5.32 0.96
N ARG A 138 30.99 5.46 -0.36
CA ARG A 138 32.21 5.60 -1.18
C ARG A 138 32.56 7.09 -1.30
N LYS A 139 33.64 7.49 -0.60
CA LYS A 139 34.31 8.80 -0.68
C LYS A 139 34.61 9.18 -2.12
N VAL A 140 34.10 10.33 -2.57
CA VAL A 140 34.54 11.00 -3.80
C VAL A 140 35.85 11.75 -3.50
N THR A 141 36.96 11.25 -4.04
CA THR A 141 38.25 11.94 -4.10
C THR A 141 38.19 13.06 -5.15
N ARG A 142 38.48 14.28 -4.71
CA ARG A 142 38.68 15.47 -5.54
C ARG A 142 40.18 15.58 -5.85
N GLY A 143 40.57 15.65 -7.11
CA GLY A 143 41.95 15.93 -7.51
C GLY A 143 42.03 16.22 -9.01
N GLY A 144 42.62 17.38 -9.36
CA GLY A 144 42.88 17.83 -10.72
C GLY A 144 42.26 19.18 -11.03
#